data_AF-M0ZJL5-F1
#
_entry.id   AF-M0ZJL5-F1
#
_cell.length_a   1.000
_cell.length_b   1.000
_cell.length_c   1.000
_cell.angle_alpha   90.00
_cell.angle_beta   90.00
_cell.angle_gamma   90.00
#
_symmetry.space_group_name_H-M   'P 1'
#
loop_
_entity.id
_entity.type
_entity.pdbx_description
1 polymer ?
#
loop_
_entity_poly.entity_id
_entity_poly.type
_entity_poly.pdbx_seq_one_letter_code
_entity_poly.pdbx_strand_id
1 'polypeptide(L)'
;MTICKLQARDRMYVMLDSIIDQRRSGETIKQDFLQSLVKKHGKDAPEGDDDDKLTDKQLKDNILTLLVAGHDTTTAALTWLLKFLQENPAVLERLRVILIRT
;
A
#
# COMPACT_ATOMS: atom_id res chain seq x y z
N MET A 1 10.30 -22.69 7.70
CA MET A 1 9.50 -21.44 7.75
C MET A 1 10.17 -20.26 7.02
N THR A 2 11.50 -20.14 7.06
CA THR A 2 12.24 -19.02 6.43
C THR A 2 12.17 -19.00 4.88
N ILE A 3 12.15 -20.17 4.23
CA ILE A 3 12.10 -20.29 2.76
C ILE A 3 10.79 -19.73 2.19
N CYS A 4 9.64 -20.02 2.82
CA CYS A 4 8.35 -19.51 2.37
C CYS A 4 8.24 -17.98 2.50
N LYS A 5 8.81 -17.39 3.56
CA LYS A 5 8.85 -15.93 3.75
C LYS A 5 9.70 -15.23 2.67
N LEU A 6 10.85 -15.81 2.32
CA LEU A 6 11.71 -15.29 1.25
C LEU A 6 11.02 -15.41 -0.12
N GLN A 7 10.43 -16.56 -0.42
CA GLN A 7 9.66 -16.76 -1.66
C GLN A 7 8.47 -15.82 -1.81
N ALA A 8 7.78 -15.50 -0.71
CA ALA A 8 6.68 -14.53 -0.73
C ALA A 8 7.20 -13.12 -1.07
N ARG A 9 8.28 -12.68 -0.42
CA ARG A 9 8.93 -11.40 -0.70
C ARG A 9 9.38 -11.31 -2.16
N ASP A 10 10.03 -12.35 -2.66
CA ASP A 10 10.58 -12.34 -4.03
C ASP A 10 9.47 -12.26 -5.08
N ARG A 11 8.33 -12.93 -4.86
CA ARG A 11 7.14 -12.79 -5.72
C ARG A 11 6.55 -11.39 -5.70
N MET A 12 6.48 -10.77 -4.52
CA MET A 12 6.00 -9.38 -4.41
C MET A 12 6.95 -8.41 -5.11
N TYR A 13 8.26 -8.64 -5.02
CA TYR A 13 9.26 -7.84 -5.70
C TYR A 13 9.08 -7.89 -7.22
N VAL A 14 8.91 -9.07 -7.81
CA VAL A 14 8.65 -9.24 -9.25
C VAL A 14 7.37 -8.50 -9.67
N MET A 15 6.32 -8.56 -8.86
CA MET A 15 5.09 -7.81 -9.13
C MET A 15 5.30 -6.29 -9.07
N LEU A 16 6.05 -5.81 -8.07
CA LEU A 16 6.36 -4.38 -7.94
C LEU A 16 7.21 -3.87 -9.10
N ASP A 17 8.18 -4.65 -9.56
CA ASP A 17 9.01 -4.31 -10.73
C ASP A 17 8.13 -4.10 -11.96
N SER A 18 7.24 -5.04 -12.26
CA SER A 18 6.30 -4.89 -13.38
C SER A 18 5.41 -3.64 -13.29
N ILE A 19 4.92 -3.32 -12.08
CA ILE A 19 4.08 -2.13 -11.87
C ILE A 19 4.90 -0.83 -12.01
N ILE A 20 6.13 -0.80 -11.49
CA ILE A 20 7.01 0.37 -11.56
C ILE A 20 7.40 0.62 -13.01
N ASP A 21 7.77 -0.41 -13.76
CA ASP A 21 8.13 -0.31 -15.17
C ASP A 21 6.96 0.21 -16.02
N GLN A 22 5.75 -0.30 -15.79
CA GLN A 22 4.54 0.19 -16.48
C GLN A 22 4.21 1.66 -16.17
N ARG A 23 4.54 2.13 -14.96
CA ARG A 23 4.35 3.53 -14.57
C ARG A 23 5.43 4.45 -15.14
N ARG A 24 6.66 3.94 -15.30
CA ARG A 24 7.79 4.66 -15.90
C ARG A 24 7.67 4.77 -17.42
N SER A 25 7.09 3.77 -18.09
CA SER A 25 6.83 3.81 -19.53
C SER A 25 5.77 4.84 -19.93
N GLY A 26 4.98 5.34 -18.96
CA GLY A 26 3.87 6.25 -19.20
C GLY A 26 2.59 5.56 -19.67
N GLU A 27 2.56 4.23 -19.80
CA GLU A 27 1.36 3.47 -20.18
C GLU A 27 0.22 3.64 -19.17
N THR A 28 0.54 3.81 -17.89
CA THR A 28 -0.46 3.93 -16.83
C THR A 28 -0.15 5.10 -15.92
N ILE A 29 -1.00 6.13 -15.96
CA ILE A 29 -0.94 7.26 -15.02
C ILE A 29 -1.98 7.04 -13.93
N LYS A 30 -1.52 6.71 -12.72
CA LYS A 30 -2.38 6.65 -11.52
C LYS A 30 -2.05 7.81 -10.57
N GLN A 31 -3.05 8.43 -9.97
CA GLN A 31 -2.84 9.42 -8.91
C GLN A 31 -2.85 8.73 -7.55
N ASP A 32 -1.74 8.03 -7.25
CA ASP A 32 -1.57 7.36 -5.97
C ASP A 32 -0.19 7.63 -5.37
N PHE A 33 0.02 7.09 -4.16
CA PHE A 33 1.27 7.21 -3.43
C PHE A 33 2.46 6.66 -4.22
N LEU A 34 2.29 5.50 -4.87
CA LEU A 34 3.35 4.88 -5.67
C LEU A 34 3.74 5.75 -6.87
N GLN A 35 2.78 6.38 -7.56
CA GLN A 35 3.09 7.29 -8.65
C GLN A 35 3.85 8.52 -8.15
N SER A 36 3.45 9.04 -6.98
CA SER A 36 4.11 10.19 -6.37
C SER A 36 5.57 9.86 -6.04
N LEU A 37 5.85 8.65 -5.54
CA LEU A 37 7.21 8.17 -5.32
C LEU A 37 7.97 7.95 -6.64
N VAL A 38 7.37 7.30 -7.64
CA VAL A 38 8.03 7.05 -8.94
C VAL A 38 8.39 8.36 -9.65
N LYS A 39 7.52 9.39 -9.59
CA LYS A 39 7.79 10.70 -10.20
C LYS A 39 8.92 11.46 -9.51
N LYS A 40 8.97 11.43 -8.17
CA LYS A 40 10.04 12.11 -7.41
C LYS A 40 11.42 11.47 -7.60
N HIS A 41 11.46 10.17 -7.89
CA HIS A 41 12.70 9.38 -8.00
C HIS A 41 12.98 8.90 -9.44
N GLY A 42 12.29 9.45 -10.43
CA GLY A 42 12.46 9.11 -11.84
C GLY A 42 13.74 9.71 -12.43
N LYS A 43 14.16 9.22 -13.59
CA LYS A 43 15.31 9.77 -14.35
C LYS A 43 15.10 11.23 -14.77
N ASP A 44 13.85 11.69 -14.84
CA ASP A 44 13.45 13.06 -15.19
C ASP A 44 13.23 13.96 -13.95
N ALA A 45 13.59 13.50 -12.74
CA ALA A 45 13.49 14.31 -11.54
C ALA A 45 14.45 15.50 -11.62
N PRO A 46 14.04 16.71 -11.20
CA PRO A 46 14.95 17.85 -11.14
C PRO A 46 16.18 17.48 -10.29
N GLU A 47 17.35 17.95 -10.70
CA GLU A 47 18.62 17.78 -9.98
C GLU A 47 18.54 18.47 -8.60
N GLY A 48 17.88 17.82 -7.64
CA GLY A 48 18.05 18.04 -6.22
C GLY A 48 19.16 17.13 -5.70
N ASP A 49 19.63 17.42 -4.48
CA ASP A 49 20.68 16.66 -3.78
C ASP A 49 20.48 15.15 -4.00
N ASP A 50 21.53 14.48 -4.48
CA ASP A 50 21.51 13.03 -4.75
C ASP A 50 21.16 12.21 -3.48
N ASP A 51 21.25 12.82 -2.29
CA ASP A 51 20.91 12.25 -0.99
C ASP A 51 19.39 12.02 -0.80
N ASP A 52 18.54 12.72 -1.57
CA ASP A 52 17.08 12.59 -1.50
C ASP A 52 16.51 11.54 -2.48
N LYS A 53 17.37 10.90 -3.30
CA LYS A 53 16.92 9.91 -4.29
C LYS A 53 16.90 8.49 -3.75
N LEU A 54 15.71 7.94 -3.51
CA LEU A 54 15.53 6.50 -3.23
C LEU A 54 15.95 5.62 -4.41
N THR A 55 16.75 4.59 -4.12
CA THR A 55 17.00 3.48 -5.06
C THR A 55 15.74 2.64 -5.28
N ASP A 56 15.64 1.96 -6.42
CA ASP A 56 14.52 1.04 -6.71
C ASP A 56 14.32 -0.02 -5.63
N LYS A 57 15.41 -0.46 -5.00
CA LYS A 57 15.37 -1.37 -3.85
C LYS A 57 14.70 -0.72 -2.65
N GLN A 58 15.13 0.49 -2.26
CA GLN A 58 14.51 1.22 -1.15
C GLN A 58 13.05 1.56 -1.43
N LEU A 59 12.70 1.92 -2.66
CA LEU A 59 11.32 2.16 -3.07
C LEU A 59 10.46 0.90 -2.83
N LYS A 60 10.90 -0.26 -3.33
CA LYS A 60 10.19 -1.54 -3.15
C LYS A 60 10.11 -1.94 -1.68
N ASP A 61 11.18 -1.76 -0.91
CA ASP A 61 11.21 -2.06 0.53
C ASP A 61 10.23 -1.19 1.33
N ASN A 62 10.16 0.11 1.03
CA ASN A 62 9.21 1.02 1.69
C ASN A 62 7.75 0.63 1.37
N ILE A 63 7.44 0.34 0.11
CA ILE A 63 6.09 -0.09 -0.30
C ILE A 63 5.72 -1.39 0.41
N LEU A 64 6.62 -2.38 0.39
CA LEU A 64 6.38 -3.67 1.03
C LEU A 64 6.16 -3.51 2.54
N THR A 65 6.97 -2.68 3.19
CA THR A 65 6.84 -2.40 4.63
C THR A 65 5.49 -1.79 4.95
N LEU A 66 5.04 -0.79 4.18
CA LEU A 66 3.73 -0.16 4.37
C LEU A 66 2.57 -1.14 4.14
N LEU A 67 2.66 -1.97 3.10
CA LEU A 67 1.62 -2.96 2.79
C LEU A 67 1.48 -3.99 3.92
N VAL A 68 2.59 -4.54 4.40
CA VAL A 68 2.57 -5.54 5.47
C VAL A 68 2.08 -4.92 6.78
N ALA A 69 2.57 -3.72 7.13
CA ALA A 69 2.16 -3.01 8.33
C ALA A 69 0.66 -2.67 8.31
N GLY A 70 0.15 -2.20 7.18
CA GLY A 70 -1.26 -1.85 7.01
C GLY A 70 -2.19 -3.06 6.96
N HIS A 71 -1.77 -4.13 6.28
CA HIS A 71 -2.62 -5.31 6.08
C HIS A 71 -3.01 -5.98 7.41
N ASP A 72 -2.03 -6.28 8.25
CA ASP A 72 -2.28 -7.04 9.48
C ASP A 72 -3.02 -6.19 10.53
N THR A 73 -2.67 -4.89 10.65
CA THR A 73 -3.31 -3.97 11.59
C THR A 73 -4.74 -3.65 11.21
N THR A 74 -5.02 -3.34 9.94
CA THR A 74 -6.38 -3.03 9.48
C THR A 74 -7.28 -4.26 9.47
N THR A 75 -6.76 -5.43 9.10
CA THR A 75 -7.52 -6.69 9.16
C THR A 75 -7.91 -7.03 10.60
N ALA A 76 -6.98 -6.92 11.54
CA ALA A 76 -7.29 -7.10 12.95
C ALA A 76 -8.33 -6.08 13.44
N ALA A 77 -8.14 -4.80 13.14
CA ALA A 77 -9.08 -3.75 13.54
C ALA A 77 -10.49 -3.97 12.99
N LEU A 78 -10.63 -4.33 11.70
CA LEU A 78 -11.92 -4.64 11.08
C LEU A 78 -12.56 -5.89 11.68
N THR A 79 -11.76 -6.92 11.99
CA THR A 79 -12.26 -8.14 12.63
C THR A 79 -12.88 -7.82 13.99
N TRP A 80 -12.19 -7.03 14.82
CA TRP A 80 -12.71 -6.60 16.12
C TRP A 80 -13.91 -5.67 15.98
N LEU A 81 -13.87 -4.73 15.04
CA LEU A 81 -14.99 -3.84 14.75
C LEU A 81 -16.26 -4.64 14.44
N LEU A 82 -16.18 -5.59 13.52
CA LEU A 82 -17.32 -6.42 13.14
C LEU A 82 -17.85 -7.26 14.29
N LYS A 83 -16.94 -7.87 15.09
CA LYS A 83 -17.31 -8.60 16.31
C LYS A 83 -18.11 -7.70 17.27
N PHE A 84 -17.58 -6.53 17.60
CA PHE A 84 -18.23 -5.64 18.56
C PHE A 84 -19.54 -5.05 18.02
N LEU A 85 -19.64 -4.78 16.72
CA LEU A 85 -20.90 -4.35 16.11
C LEU A 85 -21.99 -5.42 16.20
N GLN A 86 -21.64 -6.69 15.99
CA GLN A 86 -22.58 -7.80 16.12
C GLN A 86 -23.08 -7.96 17.57
N GLU A 87 -22.20 -7.76 18.55
CA GLU A 87 -22.53 -7.81 19.98
C GLU A 87 -23.35 -6.60 20.46
N ASN A 88 -23.39 -5.51 19.68
CA ASN A 88 -24.07 -4.26 20.04
C ASN A 88 -25.05 -3.79 18.93
N PRO A 89 -26.23 -4.43 18.79
CA PRO A 89 -27.18 -4.15 17.71
C PRO A 89 -27.65 -2.69 17.64
N ALA A 90 -27.79 -2.01 18.78
CA ALA A 90 -28.18 -0.60 18.81
C ALA A 90 -27.12 0.33 18.15
N VAL A 91 -25.84 0.02 18.32
CA VAL A 91 -24.74 0.76 17.68
C VAL A 91 -24.71 0.48 16.18
N LEU A 92 -24.89 -0.79 15.80
CA LEU A 92 -24.98 -1.19 14.39
C LEU A 92 -26.13 -0.48 13.67
N GLU A 93 -27.31 -0.40 14.30
CA GLU A 93 -28.47 0.27 13.69
C GLU A 93 -28.22 1.76 13.51
N ARG A 94 -27.62 2.42 14.50
CA ARG A 94 -27.21 3.82 14.38
C ARG A 94 -26.20 4.04 13.27
N LEU A 95 -25.21 3.15 13.13
CA LEU A 95 -24.22 3.21 12.06
C LEU A 95 -24.86 3.04 10.67
N ARG A 96 -25.80 2.08 10.51
CA ARG A 96 -26.56 1.89 9.27
C ARG A 96 -27.35 3.12 8.87
N VAL A 97 -28.07 3.72 9.82
CA VAL A 97 -28.85 4.94 9.56
C VAL A 97 -27.95 6.08 9.07
N ILE A 98 -26.74 6.22 9.61
CA ILE A 98 -25.78 7.25 9.17
C ILE A 98 -25.26 6.93 7.77
N LEU A 99 -24.83 5.69 7.50
CA LEU A 99 -24.25 5.30 6.21
C LEU A 99 -25.26 5.36 5.05
N ILE A 100 -26.55 5.12 5.29
CA ILE A 100 -27.59 5.15 4.25
C ILE A 100 -28.04 6.60 3.95
N ARG A 101 -27.75 7.56 4.84
CA ARG A 101 -28.12 8.97 4.68
C ARG A 101 -27.04 9.83 4.00
N THR A 102 -25.87 9.27 3.75
CA THR A 102 -24.76 9.93 3.04
C THR A 102 -24.76 9.48 1.58
#